data_AF-A0A969KM90-F1
#
_entry.id   AF-A0A969KM90-F1
#
_cell.length_a   1.000
_cell.length_b   1.000
_cell.length_c   1.000
_cell.angle_alpha   90.00
_cell.angle_beta   90.00
_cell.angle_gamma   90.00
#
_symmetry.space_group_name_H-M   'P 1'
#
loop_
_entity.id
_entity.type
_entity.pdbx_description
1 polymer ?
#
loop_
_entity_poly.entity_id
_entity_poly.type
_entity_poly.pdbx_seq_one_letter_code
_entity_poly.pdbx_strand_id
1 'polypeptide(L)'
;MSRDDLSAITWIDKTLPADVKILIASSRLYVTSFEPTQAQTGSDAGIWITPLIFRETIILADLNFETEESHTQICSQNIDYVYIGSMPQSFNEIQLASQPNWYQPIFMLPHARVYQVFGCK
;
A
#
# COMPACT_ATOMS: atom_id res chain seq x y z
N MET A 1 -3.53 12.79 7.12
CA MET A 1 -3.89 11.56 7.82
C MET A 1 -5.17 11.83 8.58
N SER A 2 -6.18 11.00 8.37
CA SER A 2 -7.51 11.02 8.97
C SER A 2 -7.58 10.15 10.22
N ARG A 3 -8.74 10.16 10.90
CA ARG A 3 -9.04 9.23 12.00
C ARG A 3 -9.12 7.77 11.53
N ASP A 4 -9.60 7.56 10.29
CA ASP A 4 -9.71 6.22 9.71
C ASP A 4 -8.33 5.63 9.46
N ASP A 5 -7.38 6.45 8.99
CA ASP A 5 -5.99 6.03 8.80
C ASP A 5 -5.35 5.58 10.11
N LEU A 6 -5.46 6.38 11.18
CA LEU A 6 -4.94 6.01 12.50
C LEU A 6 -5.58 4.72 13.02
N SER A 7 -6.87 4.53 12.76
CA SER A 7 -7.59 3.30 13.13
C SER A 7 -7.07 2.10 12.34
N ALA A 8 -6.82 2.26 11.04
CA ALA A 8 -6.23 1.23 10.19
C ALA A 8 -4.80 0.87 10.62
N ILE A 9 -3.93 1.86 10.90
CA ILE A 9 -2.56 1.64 11.39
C ILE A 9 -2.60 0.90 12.74
N THR A 10 -3.46 1.33 13.66
CA THR A 10 -3.64 0.64 14.95
C THR A 10 -4.14 -0.80 14.77
N TRP A 11 -5.02 -1.02 13.79
CA TRP A 11 -5.53 -2.35 13.48
C TRP A 11 -4.44 -3.26 12.89
N ILE A 12 -3.60 -2.73 11.98
CA ILE A 12 -2.43 -3.42 11.41
C ILE A 12 -1.51 -3.92 12.53
N ASP A 13 -1.14 -3.03 13.46
CA ASP A 13 -0.24 -3.33 14.58
C ASP A 13 -0.75 -4.50 15.44
N LYS A 14 -2.05 -4.50 15.73
CA LYS A 14 -2.67 -5.47 16.63
C LYS A 14 -3.05 -6.80 15.99
N THR A 15 -3.24 -6.82 14.67
CA THR A 15 -3.90 -7.95 14.00
C THR A 15 -2.99 -8.71 13.05
N LEU A 16 -2.10 -8.00 12.34
CA LEU A 16 -1.27 -8.63 11.31
C LEU A 16 0.03 -9.20 11.90
N PRO A 17 0.53 -10.37 11.44
CA PRO A 17 1.82 -10.93 11.87
C PRO A 17 2.99 -9.96 11.65
N ALA A 18 3.95 -9.92 12.57
CA ALA A 18 4.99 -8.87 12.61
C ALA A 18 5.90 -8.80 11.37
N ASP A 19 6.07 -9.92 10.67
CA ASP A 19 7.01 -10.14 9.56
C ASP A 19 6.40 -9.91 8.17
N VAL A 20 5.18 -9.38 8.09
CA VAL A 20 4.48 -9.14 6.84
C VAL A 20 4.94 -7.84 6.17
N LYS A 21 4.98 -7.84 4.84
CA LYS A 21 5.32 -6.64 4.06
C LYS A 21 4.07 -5.92 3.59
N ILE A 22 4.01 -4.63 3.91
CA ILE A 22 2.87 -3.77 3.60
C ILE A 22 3.26 -2.81 2.48
N LEU A 23 2.59 -2.92 1.35
CA LEU A 23 2.71 -1.96 0.26
C LEU A 23 1.94 -0.69 0.59
N ILE A 24 2.62 0.45 0.49
CA ILE A 24 2.06 1.79 0.66
C ILE A 24 2.28 2.61 -0.61
N ALA A 25 1.41 3.59 -0.85
CA ALA A 25 1.50 4.42 -2.03
C ALA A 25 2.73 5.34 -1.97
N SER A 26 3.40 5.48 -3.11
CA SER A 26 4.42 6.50 -3.29
C SER A 26 4.22 7.31 -4.56
N SER A 27 4.77 8.52 -4.54
CA SER A 27 4.88 9.39 -5.69
C SER A 27 6.35 9.59 -6.04
N ARG A 28 6.62 9.75 -7.34
CA ARG A 28 7.97 10.11 -7.80
C ARG A 28 8.25 11.54 -7.39
N LEU A 29 9.37 11.75 -6.70
CA LEU A 29 9.85 13.06 -6.33
C LEU A 29 10.85 13.50 -7.41
N TYR A 30 10.54 14.59 -8.11
CA TYR A 30 11.45 15.23 -9.06
C TYR A 30 11.69 16.66 -8.57
N VAL A 31 12.64 16.85 -7.66
CA VAL A 31 13.06 18.16 -7.13
C VAL A 31 13.95 18.88 -8.15
N THR A 32 14.73 18.12 -8.93
CA THR A 32 15.57 18.66 -10.01
C THR A 32 15.54 17.75 -11.24
N SER A 33 15.92 18.28 -12.41
CA SER A 33 16.07 17.52 -13.66
C SER A 33 17.18 16.46 -13.65
N PHE A 34 17.95 16.38 -12.56
CA PHE A 34 19.10 15.48 -12.40
C PHE A 34 18.84 14.32 -11.44
N GLU A 35 17.66 14.30 -10.79
CA GLU A 35 17.35 13.20 -9.89
C GLU A 35 17.15 11.89 -10.66
N PRO A 36 17.68 10.78 -10.14
CA PRO A 36 17.41 9.47 -10.73
C PRO A 36 15.90 9.23 -10.74
N THR A 37 15.40 8.64 -11.82
CA THR A 37 13.97 8.30 -12.03
C THR A 37 13.37 7.40 -10.94
N GLN A 38 14.18 6.95 -10.00
CA GLN A 38 13.86 6.06 -8.89
C GLN A 38 13.56 6.79 -7.56
N ALA A 39 13.75 8.12 -7.48
CA ALA A 39 13.43 8.88 -6.28
C ALA A 39 11.91 8.83 -6.00
N GLN A 40 11.52 8.12 -4.94
CA GLN A 40 10.13 7.93 -4.53
C GLN A 40 9.95 8.39 -3.08
N THR A 41 8.84 9.04 -2.79
CA THR A 41 8.40 9.37 -1.44
C THR A 41 7.03 8.77 -1.19
N GLY A 42 6.78 8.26 0.01
CA GLY A 42 5.43 7.88 0.42
C GLY A 42 4.46 9.05 0.23
N SER A 43 3.29 8.78 -0.34
CA SER A 43 2.34 9.80 -0.79
C SER A 43 1.00 9.79 -0.06
N ASP A 44 0.80 8.81 0.83
CA ASP A 44 -0.39 8.71 1.66
C ASP A 44 -0.06 8.53 3.15
N ALA A 45 -1.10 8.24 3.95
CA ALA A 45 -0.93 8.02 5.38
C ALA A 45 -0.12 6.75 5.72
N GLY A 46 0.09 5.85 4.76
CA GLY A 46 0.86 4.61 4.94
C GLY A 46 2.33 4.88 5.27
N ILE A 47 2.87 6.05 4.92
CA ILE A 47 4.23 6.46 5.31
C ILE A 47 4.43 6.47 6.84
N TRP A 48 3.34 6.56 7.61
CA TRP A 48 3.38 6.54 9.06
C TRP A 48 3.41 5.13 9.68
N ILE A 49 3.21 4.06 8.89
CA ILE A 49 3.23 2.68 9.39
C ILE A 49 4.61 2.34 9.97
N THR A 50 5.69 2.53 9.22
CA THR A 50 7.05 2.28 9.72
C THR A 50 7.38 3.11 10.98
N PRO A 51 7.27 4.45 10.99
CA PRO A 51 7.70 5.24 12.15
C PRO A 51 6.78 5.15 13.37
N LEU A 52 5.50 4.75 13.24
CA LEU A 52 4.60 4.64 14.39
C LEU A 52 4.57 3.24 15.01
N ILE A 53 4.64 2.20 14.19
CA ILE A 53 4.44 0.81 14.65
C ILE A 53 5.57 -0.14 14.24
N PHE A 54 6.67 0.40 13.72
CA PHE A 54 7.90 -0.35 13.39
C PHE A 54 7.69 -1.53 12.43
N ARG A 55 6.71 -1.42 11.53
CA ARG A 55 6.41 -2.43 10.51
C ARG A 55 7.08 -2.08 9.19
N GLU A 56 7.63 -3.08 8.51
CA GLU A 56 8.26 -2.88 7.20
C GLU A 56 7.21 -2.47 6.16
N THR A 57 7.52 -1.39 5.42
CA THR A 57 6.71 -0.93 4.30
C THR A 57 7.50 -0.94 3.01
N ILE A 58 6.88 -1.41 1.93
CA ILE A 58 7.39 -1.28 0.57
C ILE A 58 6.67 -0.12 -0.10
N ILE A 59 7.41 0.73 -0.81
CA ILE A 59 6.87 1.85 -1.58
C ILE A 59 6.91 1.52 -3.07
N LEU A 60 5.79 1.64 -3.77
CA LEU A 60 5.73 1.57 -5.23
C LEU A 60 4.82 2.67 -5.77
N ALA A 61 5.24 3.27 -6.87
CA ALA A 61 4.46 4.24 -7.65
C ALA A 61 3.85 3.58 -8.89
N ASP A 62 2.80 4.21 -9.43
CA ASP A 62 2.25 3.94 -10.77
C ASP A 62 1.76 2.49 -11.02
N LEU A 63 1.30 1.80 -9.98
CA LEU A 63 0.71 0.46 -10.12
C LEU A 63 -0.68 0.52 -10.75
N ASN A 64 -0.94 -0.39 -11.69
CA ASN A 64 -2.27 -0.68 -12.19
C ASN A 64 -2.72 -2.05 -11.65
N PHE A 65 -3.53 -2.07 -10.59
CA PHE A 65 -3.93 -3.30 -9.92
C PHE A 65 -4.80 -4.23 -10.76
N GLU A 66 -5.24 -3.80 -11.95
CA GLU A 66 -6.02 -4.61 -12.89
C GLU A 66 -5.15 -5.48 -13.80
N THR A 67 -3.83 -5.34 -13.78
CA THR A 67 -2.91 -6.07 -14.68
C THR A 67 -2.16 -7.18 -13.96
N GLU A 68 -1.95 -8.29 -14.68
CA GLU A 68 -1.09 -9.39 -14.21
C GLU A 68 0.36 -8.94 -13.99
N GLU A 69 0.84 -7.95 -14.75
CA GLU A 69 2.18 -7.39 -14.59
C GLU A 69 2.35 -6.76 -13.20
N SER A 70 1.42 -5.89 -12.78
CA SER A 70 1.47 -5.26 -11.46
C SER A 70 1.32 -6.30 -10.35
N HIS A 71 0.42 -7.28 -10.52
CA HIS A 71 0.25 -8.36 -9.57
C HIS A 71 1.51 -9.24 -9.43
N THR A 72 2.15 -9.58 -10.54
CA THR A 72 3.42 -10.32 -10.56
C THR A 72 4.53 -9.52 -9.88
N GLN A 73 4.60 -8.21 -10.12
CA GLN A 73 5.55 -7.33 -9.45
C GLN A 73 5.33 -7.31 -7.93
N ILE A 74 4.08 -7.25 -7.48
CA ILE A 74 3.70 -7.29 -6.06
C ILE A 74 4.13 -8.63 -5.45
N CYS A 75 3.81 -9.73 -6.12
CA CYS A 75 4.16 -11.08 -5.67
C CYS A 75 5.67 -11.32 -5.60
N SER A 76 6.44 -10.88 -6.59
CA SER A 76 7.90 -11.05 -6.61
C SER A 76 8.62 -10.35 -5.44
N GLN A 77 7.98 -9.33 -4.85
CA GLN A 77 8.52 -8.60 -3.69
C GLN A 77 8.07 -9.18 -2.34
N ASN A 78 7.27 -10.26 -2.35
CA ASN A 78 6.63 -10.86 -1.18
C ASN A 78 5.79 -9.85 -0.40
N ILE A 79 5.01 -9.02 -1.10
CA ILE A 79 4.07 -8.10 -0.48
C ILE A 79 2.82 -8.88 -0.07
N ASP A 80 2.49 -8.85 1.22
CA ASP A 80 1.36 -9.58 1.80
C ASP A 80 0.08 -8.72 1.85
N TYR A 81 0.25 -7.41 2.03
CA TYR A 81 -0.87 -6.47 2.20
C TYR A 81 -0.66 -5.18 1.42
N VAL A 82 -1.77 -4.58 0.97
CA VAL A 82 -1.80 -3.24 0.38
C VAL A 82 -2.60 -2.32 1.30
N TYR A 83 -1.99 -1.22 1.71
CA TYR A 83 -2.63 -0.15 2.46
C TYR A 83 -3.13 0.93 1.50
N ILE A 84 -4.35 1.42 1.75
CA ILE A 84 -4.94 2.55 1.03
C ILE A 84 -5.39 3.56 2.08
N GLY A 85 -4.72 4.72 2.13
CA GLY A 85 -5.06 5.80 3.05
C GLY A 85 -5.97 6.89 2.48
N SER A 86 -6.29 7.88 3.32
CA SER A 86 -7.27 8.94 3.02
C SER A 86 -6.78 10.03 2.05
N MET A 87 -5.54 9.95 1.56
CA MET A 87 -4.94 11.00 0.75
C MET A 87 -5.19 10.76 -0.74
N PRO A 88 -5.36 11.82 -1.56
CA PRO A 88 -5.63 11.67 -2.99
C PRO A 88 -4.57 10.89 -3.78
N GLN A 89 -3.32 10.88 -3.29
CA GLN A 89 -2.19 10.19 -3.92
C GLN A 89 -2.01 8.76 -3.36
N SER A 90 -3.08 8.16 -2.85
CA SER A 90 -3.16 6.75 -2.47
C SER A 90 -3.40 5.87 -3.71
N PHE A 91 -3.33 4.55 -3.54
CA PHE A 91 -3.69 3.60 -4.59
C PHE A 91 -5.19 3.66 -4.91
N ASN A 92 -5.55 3.33 -6.14
CA ASN A 92 -6.94 3.32 -6.60
C ASN A 92 -7.68 2.09 -6.06
N GLU A 93 -8.56 2.28 -5.08
CA GLU A 93 -9.27 1.16 -4.45
C GLU A 93 -10.22 0.41 -5.41
N ILE A 94 -10.69 1.09 -6.46
CA ILE A 94 -11.64 0.52 -7.42
C ILE A 94 -10.95 -0.59 -8.22
N GLN A 95 -9.67 -0.40 -8.54
CA GLN A 95 -8.86 -1.40 -9.24
C GLN A 95 -8.57 -2.62 -8.38
N LEU A 96 -8.31 -2.44 -7.07
CA LEU A 96 -8.16 -3.59 -6.17
C LEU A 96 -9.49 -4.35 -6.01
N ALA A 97 -10.59 -3.60 -5.86
CA ALA A 97 -11.92 -4.19 -5.73
C ALA A 97 -12.39 -4.93 -6.99
N SER A 98 -11.89 -4.57 -8.17
CA SER A 98 -12.21 -5.27 -9.43
C SER A 98 -11.49 -6.61 -9.59
N GLN A 99 -10.49 -6.90 -8.74
CA GLN A 99 -9.68 -8.12 -8.77
C GLN A 99 -9.75 -8.92 -7.46
N PRO A 100 -10.93 -9.44 -7.07
CA PRO A 100 -11.14 -10.11 -5.77
C PRO A 100 -10.35 -11.42 -5.60
N ASN A 101 -9.90 -12.03 -6.70
CA ASN A 101 -9.04 -13.22 -6.66
C ASN A 101 -7.58 -12.90 -6.31
N TRP A 102 -7.18 -11.63 -6.44
CA TRP A 102 -5.83 -11.14 -6.16
C TRP A 102 -5.77 -10.27 -4.91
N TYR A 103 -6.81 -9.49 -4.65
CA TYR A 103 -6.86 -8.57 -3.52
C TYR A 103 -8.19 -8.69 -2.78
N GLN A 104 -8.14 -9.05 -1.50
CA GLN A 104 -9.33 -9.14 -0.66
C GLN A 104 -9.28 -8.10 0.46
N PRO A 105 -10.32 -7.26 0.65
CA PRO A 105 -10.35 -6.33 1.76
C PRO A 105 -10.49 -7.09 3.09
N ILE A 106 -9.60 -6.78 4.04
CA ILE A 106 -9.60 -7.36 5.40
C ILE A 106 -9.88 -6.30 6.48
N PHE A 107 -9.73 -5.03 6.12
CA PHE A 107 -10.10 -3.89 6.94
C PHE A 107 -10.69 -2.80 6.04
N MET A 108 -11.83 -2.23 6.44
CA MET A 108 -12.50 -1.18 5.68
C MET A 108 -13.10 -0.13 6.61
N LEU A 109 -12.67 1.11 6.42
CA LEU A 109 -13.32 2.33 6.88
C LEU A 109 -13.53 3.26 5.68
N PRO A 110 -14.36 4.32 5.81
CA PRO A 110 -14.68 5.21 4.69
C PRO A 110 -13.46 5.75 3.93
N HIS A 111 -12.38 6.08 4.64
CA HIS A 111 -11.18 6.67 4.02
C HIS A 111 -9.90 5.85 4.22
N ALA A 112 -9.97 4.65 4.79
CA ALA A 112 -8.79 3.79 4.96
C ALA A 112 -9.14 2.32 4.78
N ARG A 113 -8.34 1.60 4.00
CA ARG A 113 -8.56 0.18 3.71
C ARG A 113 -7.24 -0.59 3.75
N VAL A 114 -7.34 -1.87 4.09
CA VAL A 114 -6.24 -2.82 3.98
C VAL A 114 -6.73 -4.01 3.16
N TYR A 115 -5.98 -4.35 2.12
CA TYR A 115 -6.22 -5.51 1.27
C TYR A 115 -5.14 -6.56 1.52
N GLN A 116 -5.52 -7.82 1.58
CA GLN A 116 -4.61 -8.95 1.55
C GLN A 116 -4.35 -9.36 0.11
N VAL A 117 -3.09 -9.65 -0.21
CA VAL A 117 -2.66 -10.13 -1.53
C VAL A 117 -2.76 -11.66 -1.58
N PHE A 118 -3.30 -12.18 -2.67
CA PHE A 118 -3.45 -13.60 -2.96
C PHE A 118 -2.95 -13.93 -4.36
N GLY A 119 -2.85 -15.23 -4.67
CA GLY A 119 -2.58 -15.69 -6.03
C GLY A 119 -1.12 -15.60 -6.47
N CYS A 120 -0.20 -15.28 -5.57
CA CYS A 120 1.25 -15.36 -5.82
C CYS A 120 1.65 -16.84 -5.92
N LYS A 121 2.03 -17.27 -7.12
CA LYS A 121 2.47 -18.64 -7.43
C LYS A 121 3.79 -18.62 -8.16
#